data_AF-A0AAD6IFZ1-F1
#
_entry.id   AF-A0AAD6IFZ1-F1
#
_cell.length_a   1.000
_cell.length_b   1.000
_cell.length_c   1.000
_cell.angle_alpha   90.00
_cell.angle_beta   90.00
_cell.angle_gamma   90.00
#
_symmetry.space_group_name_H-M   'P 1'
#
loop_
_entity.id
_entity.type
_entity.pdbx_description
1 polymer ?
#
loop_
_entity_poly.entity_id
_entity_poly.type
_entity_poly.pdbx_seq_one_letter_code
_entity_poly.pdbx_strand_id
1 'polypeptide(L)'
;MTSQVPSRPLNLAALLETLNSCLSNTPTSLPKAHKDAPTDVTIEPPQDGISLLDTKSEILLSYLHNLVFLIIFQLRQTSKQIPKEKAQSADNSLEDDIRKKLIELRVFLERGVRPLEGRLKYQVDKVIKAAEDAERSEKAQPTKSKSRKAANSDSEASDDESGSDDEEDIDEMAYRPNVSAFSKQVAEQKKAQPSKAADEGPGDGIYRPPRIMPTSLPTTERRERQDRRPLRSNVIDEFVSAEMSSAPMAEPSIGSTIIDGGRTTKSKRDREREAERTTYEETNFVRLPKETKKDLAKRGRGKDTTFGGDEWKGLNEGADHIERLTRRAKGSGAALEKSRKRKVNEDGQRGDGVGMGQIFDKRRKKVDSWKR
;
A
#
# COMPACT_ATOMS: atom_id res chain seq x y z
N MET A 1 -11.68 -34.67 28.50
CA MET A 1 -11.79 -34.01 29.81
C MET A 1 -10.39 -33.83 30.37
N THR A 2 -9.80 -32.65 30.21
CA THR A 2 -8.54 -32.28 30.86
C THR A 2 -8.82 -30.99 31.62
N SER A 3 -9.18 -31.13 32.89
CA SER A 3 -9.40 -30.02 33.81
C SER A 3 -8.06 -29.35 34.09
N GLN A 4 -7.86 -28.16 33.54
CA GLN A 4 -6.75 -27.30 33.89
C GLN A 4 -6.95 -26.81 35.33
N VAL A 5 -6.04 -27.22 36.22
CA VAL A 5 -6.00 -26.77 37.61
C VAL A 5 -5.72 -25.26 37.63
N PRO A 6 -6.49 -24.44 38.36
CA PRO A 6 -6.23 -23.01 38.43
C PRO A 6 -4.91 -22.77 39.17
N SER A 7 -4.00 -22.02 38.54
CA SER A 7 -2.76 -21.56 39.14
C SER A 7 -3.06 -20.83 40.46
N ARG A 8 -2.47 -21.32 41.55
CA ARG A 8 -2.51 -20.75 42.90
C ARG A 8 -2.21 -19.24 42.84
N PRO A 9 -2.96 -18.37 43.55
CA PRO A 9 -2.61 -16.96 43.61
C PRO A 9 -1.24 -16.84 44.28
N LEU A 10 -0.26 -16.26 43.59
CA LEU A 10 1.00 -15.86 44.20
C LEU A 10 0.66 -14.97 45.41
N ASN A 11 1.20 -15.30 46.59
CA ASN A 11 0.98 -14.51 47.79
C ASN A 11 1.39 -13.05 47.50
N LEU A 12 0.48 -12.09 47.71
CA LEU A 12 0.75 -10.66 47.48
C LEU A 12 2.04 -10.19 48.17
N ALA A 13 2.36 -10.76 49.34
CA ALA A 13 3.60 -10.51 50.05
C ALA A 13 4.85 -10.85 49.23
N ALA A 14 4.86 -12.01 48.56
CA ALA A 14 5.98 -12.42 47.70
C ALA A 14 6.09 -11.51 46.47
N LEU A 15 4.96 -11.07 45.91
CA LEU A 15 4.94 -10.13 44.78
C LEU A 15 5.52 -8.77 45.20
N LEU A 16 5.12 -8.25 46.37
CA LEU A 16 5.67 -7.01 46.92
C LEU A 16 7.17 -7.11 47.23
N GLU A 17 7.62 -8.23 47.77
CA GLU A 17 9.03 -8.47 48.04
C GLU A 17 9.85 -8.54 46.75
N THR A 18 9.33 -9.19 45.71
CA THR A 18 9.97 -9.18 44.39
C THR A 18 10.00 -7.78 43.77
N LEU A 19 8.93 -6.99 43.88
CA LEU A 19 8.91 -5.62 43.38
C LEU A 19 9.91 -4.73 44.13
N ASN A 20 9.99 -4.85 45.46
CA ASN A 20 10.92 -4.08 46.25
C ASN A 20 12.38 -4.45 45.91
N SER A 21 12.67 -5.76 45.75
CA SER A 21 13.97 -6.23 45.29
C SER A 21 14.31 -5.72 43.87
N CYS A 22 13.33 -5.72 42.96
CA CYS A 22 13.51 -5.15 41.63
C CYS A 22 13.82 -3.65 41.69
N LEU A 23 13.05 -2.87 42.47
CA LEU A 23 13.25 -1.43 42.63
C LEU A 23 14.57 -1.08 43.33
N SER A 24 15.04 -1.89 44.28
CA SER A 24 16.36 -1.68 44.90
C SER A 24 17.51 -2.04 43.97
N ASN A 25 17.27 -2.94 43.00
CA ASN A 25 18.26 -3.36 42.00
C ASN A 25 18.22 -2.51 40.72
N THR A 26 17.16 -1.75 40.45
CA THR A 26 17.11 -0.85 39.28
C THR A 26 18.22 0.21 39.29
N PRO A 27 18.61 0.88 40.39
CA PRO A 27 19.66 1.90 40.35
C PRO A 27 21.04 1.34 40.01
N THR A 28 21.31 0.05 40.24
CA THR A 28 22.58 -0.58 39.85
C THR A 28 22.60 -0.98 38.37
N SER A 29 21.42 -1.14 37.75
CA SER A 29 21.28 -1.44 36.33
C SER A 29 21.23 -0.19 35.44
N LEU A 30 20.94 0.97 36.02
CA LEU A 30 20.91 2.24 35.31
C LEU A 30 22.34 2.80 35.16
N PRO A 31 22.65 3.47 34.03
CA PRO A 31 23.93 4.14 33.86
C PRO A 31 24.18 5.19 34.95
N LYS A 32 25.42 5.55 35.23
CA LYS A 32 25.72 6.54 36.28
C LYS A 32 25.26 7.93 35.84
N ALA A 33 24.93 8.79 36.81
CA ALA A 33 24.51 10.17 36.55
C ALA A 33 25.65 11.07 36.03
N HIS A 34 26.92 10.75 36.32
CA HIS A 34 28.08 11.53 35.89
C HIS A 34 29.14 10.61 35.25
N LYS A 35 29.90 11.13 34.27
CA LYS A 35 31.06 10.43 33.69
C LYS A 35 32.24 10.56 34.64
N ASP A 36 32.63 9.47 35.29
CA ASP A 36 33.90 9.41 36.04
C ASP A 36 35.03 8.80 35.19
N ALA A 37 34.68 8.01 34.15
CA ALA A 37 35.61 7.40 33.21
C ALA A 37 35.09 7.47 31.74
N PRO A 38 35.96 7.45 30.71
CA PRO A 38 35.56 7.56 29.30
C PRO A 38 34.74 6.37 28.79
N THR A 39 34.69 5.27 29.54
CA THR A 39 33.89 4.07 29.26
C THR A 39 32.51 4.10 29.94
N ASP A 40 32.23 5.11 30.77
CA ASP A 40 30.99 5.16 31.54
C ASP A 40 29.86 5.74 30.68
N VAL A 41 28.81 4.93 30.46
CA VAL A 41 27.55 5.38 29.86
C VAL A 41 26.82 6.24 30.90
N THR A 42 26.41 7.44 30.50
CA THR A 42 25.81 8.45 31.40
C THR A 42 24.34 8.63 31.10
N ILE A 43 23.55 8.93 32.13
CA ILE A 43 22.13 9.28 31.99
C ILE A 43 21.94 10.69 31.41
N GLU A 44 22.89 11.61 31.60
CA GLU A 44 22.77 12.94 30.99
C GLU A 44 22.78 12.82 29.46
N PRO A 45 21.77 13.40 28.77
CA PRO A 45 21.73 13.37 27.33
C PRO A 45 23.01 14.05 26.81
N PRO A 46 23.76 13.42 25.89
CA PRO A 46 24.84 14.10 25.21
C PRO A 46 24.27 15.39 24.59
N GLN A 47 25.03 16.48 24.58
CA GLN A 47 24.59 17.74 23.95
C GLN A 47 24.16 17.52 22.47
N ASP A 48 24.73 16.49 21.82
CA ASP A 48 24.40 16.03 20.47
C ASP A 48 23.84 14.58 20.47
N GLY A 49 23.12 14.18 21.52
CA GLY A 49 22.54 12.85 21.66
C GLY A 49 21.24 12.66 20.89
N ILE A 50 20.99 11.41 20.46
CA ILE A 50 19.73 11.06 19.81
C ILE A 50 18.63 10.97 20.88
N SER A 51 17.97 12.10 21.12
CA SER A 51 16.97 12.32 22.19
C SER A 51 15.91 11.21 22.29
N LEU A 52 15.51 10.60 21.16
CA LEU A 52 14.48 9.57 21.14
C LEU A 52 14.83 8.32 21.99
N LEU A 53 16.10 7.93 22.06
CA LEU A 53 16.50 6.75 22.85
C LEU A 53 16.21 6.96 24.33
N ASP A 54 16.45 8.16 24.83
CA ASP A 54 16.25 8.52 26.23
C ASP A 54 14.76 8.72 26.55
N THR A 55 14.00 9.34 25.64
CA THR A 55 12.55 9.49 25.82
C THR A 55 11.84 8.15 25.98
N LYS A 56 12.33 7.06 25.36
CA LYS A 56 11.76 5.73 25.55
C LYS A 56 11.98 5.23 26.98
N SER A 57 13.18 5.37 27.52
CA SER A 57 13.47 5.01 28.92
C SER A 57 12.62 5.82 29.88
N GLU A 58 12.47 7.12 29.64
CA GLU A 58 11.64 8.01 30.45
C GLU A 58 10.15 7.63 30.41
N ILE A 59 9.59 7.35 29.21
CA ILE A 59 8.19 6.91 29.05
C ILE A 59 7.95 5.56 29.74
N LEU A 60 8.89 4.62 29.61
CA LEU A 60 8.80 3.32 30.29
C LEU A 60 8.87 3.46 31.81
N LEU A 61 9.75 4.34 32.32
CA LEU A 61 9.86 4.60 33.75
C LEU A 61 8.59 5.26 34.29
N SER A 62 8.04 6.24 33.57
CA SER A 62 6.73 6.84 33.88
C SER A 62 5.60 5.80 33.86
N TYR A 63 5.62 4.86 32.91
CA TYR A 63 4.64 3.77 32.85
C TYR A 63 4.72 2.85 34.08
N LEU A 64 5.94 2.45 34.46
CA LEU A 64 6.15 1.64 35.67
C LEU A 64 5.72 2.37 36.94
N HIS A 65 5.98 3.67 37.05
CA HIS A 65 5.57 4.47 38.18
C HIS A 65 4.04 4.51 38.34
N ASN A 66 3.31 4.74 37.24
CA ASN A 66 1.85 4.74 37.24
C ASN A 66 1.26 3.33 37.51
N LEU A 67 1.94 2.28 37.07
CA LEU A 67 1.57 0.89 37.36
C LEU A 67 1.73 0.58 38.86
N VAL A 68 2.85 0.97 39.47
CA VAL A 68 3.06 0.82 40.91
C VAL A 68 2.01 1.59 41.70
N PHE A 69 1.63 2.80 41.27
CA PHE A 69 0.53 3.54 41.90
C PHE A 69 -0.81 2.80 41.84
N LEU A 70 -1.12 2.17 40.71
CA LEU A 70 -2.32 1.35 40.57
C LEU A 70 -2.29 0.16 41.55
N ILE A 71 -1.14 -0.53 41.67
CA ILE A 71 -0.98 -1.62 42.64
C ILE A 71 -1.16 -1.12 44.08
N ILE A 72 -0.55 0.01 44.44
CA ILE A 72 -0.71 0.62 45.77
C ILE A 72 -2.19 0.97 46.02
N PHE A 73 -2.89 1.47 45.02
CA PHE A 73 -4.30 1.83 45.12
C PHE A 73 -5.19 0.60 45.36
N GLN A 74 -4.96 -0.48 44.60
CA GLN A 74 -5.65 -1.75 44.81
C GLN A 74 -5.38 -2.34 46.18
N LEU A 75 -4.13 -2.27 46.65
CA LEU A 75 -3.77 -2.72 48.00
C LEU A 75 -4.47 -1.89 49.10
N ARG A 76 -4.54 -0.56 48.94
CA ARG A 76 -5.27 0.32 49.86
C ARG A 76 -6.79 0.08 49.83
N GLN A 77 -7.37 -0.23 48.67
CA GLN A 77 -8.79 -0.61 48.57
C GLN A 77 -9.05 -1.96 49.24
N THR A 78 -8.15 -2.94 49.10
CA THR A 78 -8.30 -4.25 49.76
C THR A 78 -8.10 -4.18 51.27
N SER A 79 -7.26 -3.27 51.78
CA SER A 79 -7.05 -3.08 53.23
C SER A 79 -8.15 -2.25 53.89
N LYS A 80 -8.78 -1.31 53.16
CA LYS A 80 -9.96 -0.57 53.61
C LYS A 80 -11.25 -1.39 53.40
N GLN A 81 -11.45 -2.47 54.16
CA GLN A 81 -12.79 -3.06 54.36
C GLN A 81 -13.64 -2.17 55.31
N ILE A 82 -13.86 -0.90 54.95
CA ILE A 82 -14.62 0.10 55.74
C ILE A 82 -15.67 0.75 54.83
N PRO A 83 -16.92 0.98 55.29
CA PRO A 83 -18.13 0.99 54.44
C PRO A 83 -18.23 2.13 53.42
N LYS A 84 -19.00 1.79 52.37
CA LYS A 84 -18.94 2.25 50.98
C LYS A 84 -19.61 3.60 50.63
N GLU A 85 -19.89 4.51 51.55
CA GLU A 85 -20.91 5.54 51.20
C GLU A 85 -20.44 6.97 50.97
N LYS A 86 -19.21 7.38 51.35
CA LYS A 86 -18.77 8.79 51.13
C LYS A 86 -17.35 9.01 50.62
N ALA A 87 -16.50 7.99 50.60
CA ALA A 87 -15.12 8.10 50.11
C ALA A 87 -14.91 7.63 48.65
N GLN A 88 -15.94 7.05 48.01
CA GLN A 88 -15.82 6.41 46.69
C GLN A 88 -15.64 7.39 45.52
N SER A 89 -16.17 8.61 45.60
CA SER A 89 -16.17 9.53 44.46
C SER A 89 -14.77 10.07 44.11
N ALA A 90 -13.96 10.40 45.12
CA ALA A 90 -12.62 10.96 44.90
C ALA A 90 -11.58 9.86 44.62
N ASP A 91 -11.65 8.73 45.34
CA ASP A 91 -10.74 7.61 45.16
C ASP A 91 -10.91 7.00 43.75
N ASN A 92 -12.16 6.81 43.26
CA ASN A 92 -12.39 6.31 41.90
C ASN A 92 -11.92 7.30 40.81
N SER A 93 -12.05 8.62 41.04
CA SER A 93 -11.57 9.63 40.08
C SER A 93 -10.06 9.56 39.88
N LEU A 94 -9.29 9.38 40.97
CA LEU A 94 -7.84 9.24 40.89
C LEU A 94 -7.42 7.92 40.22
N GLU A 95 -8.15 6.84 40.50
CA GLU A 95 -7.92 5.56 39.82
C GLU A 95 -8.15 5.67 38.32
N ASP A 96 -9.26 6.30 37.92
CA ASP A 96 -9.59 6.53 36.52
C ASP A 96 -8.56 7.42 35.83
N ASP A 97 -8.02 8.43 36.53
CA ASP A 97 -6.97 9.30 35.97
C ASP A 97 -5.63 8.57 35.82
N ILE A 98 -5.26 7.68 36.76
CA ILE A 98 -4.09 6.81 36.61
C ILE A 98 -4.28 5.84 35.43
N ARG A 99 -5.47 5.25 35.30
CA ARG A 99 -5.81 4.36 34.17
C ARG A 99 -5.74 5.10 32.84
N LYS A 100 -6.27 6.32 32.75
CA LYS A 100 -6.17 7.18 31.55
C LYS A 100 -4.71 7.46 31.19
N LYS A 101 -3.88 7.87 32.16
CA LYS A 101 -2.44 8.10 31.95
C LYS A 101 -1.72 6.83 31.50
N LEU A 102 -2.08 5.67 32.04
CA LEU A 102 -1.49 4.39 31.64
C LEU A 102 -1.81 4.05 30.18
N ILE A 103 -3.06 4.27 29.77
CA ILE A 103 -3.50 4.11 28.38
C ILE A 103 -2.77 5.10 27.46
N GLU A 104 -2.65 6.36 27.88
CA GLU A 104 -1.94 7.40 27.14
C GLU A 104 -0.46 7.03 26.91
N LEU A 105 0.26 6.64 27.98
CA LEU A 105 1.65 6.17 27.88
C LEU A 105 1.78 4.93 27.00
N ARG A 106 0.80 4.02 27.03
CA ARG A 106 0.78 2.85 26.13
C ARG A 106 0.64 3.27 24.67
N VAL A 107 -0.23 4.23 24.37
CA VAL A 107 -0.41 4.78 23.02
C VAL A 107 0.88 5.46 22.55
N PHE A 108 1.58 6.21 23.41
CA PHE A 108 2.87 6.79 23.05
C PHE A 108 3.93 5.75 22.71
N LEU A 109 4.01 4.65 23.47
CA LEU A 109 4.95 3.56 23.17
C LEU A 109 4.64 2.87 21.83
N GLU A 110 3.37 2.54 21.58
CA GLU A 110 2.98 1.76 20.39
C GLU A 110 2.93 2.60 19.11
N ARG A 111 2.31 3.77 19.17
CA ARG A 111 2.02 4.61 18.01
C ARG A 111 3.09 5.67 17.77
N GLY A 112 3.73 6.15 18.83
CA GLY A 112 4.76 7.21 18.77
C GLY A 112 6.16 6.63 18.64
N VAL A 113 6.62 5.90 19.66
CA VAL A 113 8.02 5.46 19.76
C VAL A 113 8.35 4.35 18.75
N ARG A 114 7.48 3.35 18.59
CA ARG A 114 7.74 2.19 17.70
C ARG A 114 8.08 2.52 16.23
N PRO A 115 7.35 3.43 15.51
CA PRO A 115 7.75 3.80 14.15
C PRO A 115 9.04 4.64 14.11
N LEU A 116 9.30 5.43 15.15
CA LEU A 116 10.51 6.24 15.23
C LEU A 116 11.75 5.38 15.50
N GLU A 117 11.62 4.30 16.29
CA GLU A 117 12.68 3.31 16.47
C GLU A 117 13.10 2.65 15.16
N GLY A 118 12.16 2.34 14.27
CA GLY A 118 12.49 1.77 12.96
C GLY A 118 13.35 2.72 12.11
N ARG A 119 12.99 4.01 12.10
CA ARG A 119 13.77 5.05 11.39
C ARG A 119 15.13 5.29 12.05
N LEU A 120 15.16 5.33 13.37
CA LEU A 120 16.38 5.53 14.12
C LEU A 120 17.35 4.36 13.94
N LYS A 121 16.84 3.12 13.99
CA LYS A 121 17.64 1.93 13.72
C LYS A 121 18.30 2.03 12.35
N TYR A 122 17.54 2.41 11.32
CA TYR A 122 18.10 2.61 9.99
C TYR A 122 19.19 3.69 9.95
N GLN A 123 18.99 4.82 10.62
CA GLN A 123 19.99 5.89 10.70
C GLN A 123 21.25 5.43 11.45
N VAL A 124 21.10 4.71 12.56
CA VAL A 124 22.21 4.13 13.33
C VAL A 124 22.97 3.11 12.47
N ASP A 125 22.26 2.17 11.82
CA ASP A 125 22.86 1.17 10.93
C ASP A 125 23.61 1.84 9.75
N LYS A 126 23.07 2.94 9.20
CA LYS A 126 23.72 3.71 8.13
C LYS A 126 25.01 4.38 8.61
N VAL A 127 25.01 4.97 9.81
CA VAL A 127 26.20 5.62 10.38
C VAL A 127 27.25 4.58 10.77
N ILE A 128 26.85 3.45 11.37
CA ILE A 128 27.75 2.34 11.69
C ILE A 128 28.39 1.81 10.41
N LYS A 129 27.59 1.54 9.37
CA LYS A 129 28.13 1.07 8.08
C LYS A 129 29.11 2.07 7.47
N ALA A 130 28.79 3.37 7.51
CA ALA A 130 29.70 4.40 7.03
C ALA A 130 31.01 4.48 7.85
N ALA A 131 30.95 4.28 9.17
CA ALA A 131 32.13 4.22 10.03
C ALA A 131 32.97 2.97 9.78
N GLU A 132 32.34 1.80 9.61
CA GLU A 132 33.02 0.55 9.25
C GLU A 132 33.70 0.63 7.88
N ASP A 133 33.03 1.23 6.90
CA ASP A 133 33.58 1.45 5.55
C ASP A 133 34.76 2.45 5.60
N ALA A 134 34.67 3.50 6.43
CA ALA A 134 35.77 4.43 6.68
C ALA A 134 36.98 3.72 7.32
N GLU A 135 36.77 2.95 8.40
CA GLU A 135 37.84 2.16 9.03
C GLU A 135 38.46 1.14 8.08
N ARG A 136 37.65 0.50 7.23
CA ARG A 136 38.13 -0.47 6.23
C ARG A 136 38.95 0.24 5.16
N SER A 137 38.53 1.43 4.73
CA SER A 137 39.28 2.25 3.77
C SER A 137 40.62 2.74 4.34
N GLU A 138 40.67 3.09 5.63
CA GLU A 138 41.90 3.47 6.34
C GLU A 138 42.84 2.27 6.50
N LYS A 139 42.32 1.09 6.84
CA LYS A 139 43.09 -0.16 6.94
C LYS A 139 43.56 -0.69 5.57
N ALA A 140 42.87 -0.36 4.47
CA ALA A 140 43.21 -0.81 3.12
C ALA A 140 44.27 0.05 2.40
N GLN A 141 44.79 1.11 3.02
CA GLN A 141 45.84 1.96 2.45
C GLN A 141 47.23 1.65 3.04
N PRO A 142 48.06 0.83 2.36
CA PRO A 142 49.50 0.99 2.41
C PRO A 142 50.05 1.42 1.04
N THR A 143 50.65 2.62 1.03
CA THR A 143 51.66 3.11 0.08
C THR A 143 51.28 3.26 -1.40
N LYS A 144 51.07 4.51 -1.85
CA LYS A 144 51.86 5.11 -2.95
C LYS A 144 51.71 6.64 -2.96
N SER A 145 52.86 7.28 -3.14
CA SER A 145 53.19 8.67 -2.83
C SER A 145 52.77 9.70 -3.87
N LYS A 146 52.50 10.91 -3.36
CA LYS A 146 52.46 12.25 -3.98
C LYS A 146 53.12 12.42 -5.37
N SER A 147 52.41 13.09 -6.27
CA SER A 147 52.96 14.27 -6.98
C SER A 147 51.84 15.28 -7.32
N ARG A 148 52.21 16.55 -7.36
CA ARG A 148 51.40 17.78 -7.23
C ARG A 148 51.11 18.42 -8.59
N LYS A 149 49.99 19.14 -8.76
CA LYS A 149 49.93 20.64 -8.88
C LYS A 149 48.55 21.16 -9.33
N ALA A 150 48.27 22.38 -8.89
CA ALA A 150 47.03 23.15 -8.91
C ALA A 150 46.68 23.84 -10.24
N ALA A 151 45.40 24.21 -10.45
CA ALA A 151 44.92 25.61 -10.59
C ALA A 151 43.43 25.71 -11.01
N ASN A 152 42.69 26.55 -10.26
CA ASN A 152 41.46 27.31 -10.56
C ASN A 152 40.75 27.20 -11.93
N SER A 153 39.42 27.04 -11.93
CA SER A 153 38.46 28.05 -12.45
C SER A 153 37.02 27.69 -12.06
N ASP A 154 36.28 28.73 -11.72
CA ASP A 154 34.86 28.82 -11.38
C ASP A 154 33.95 28.73 -12.63
N SER A 155 32.66 28.47 -12.38
CA SER A 155 31.45 28.79 -13.16
C SER A 155 30.79 27.75 -14.12
N GLU A 156 29.52 27.48 -13.74
CA GLU A 156 28.30 27.13 -14.52
C GLU A 156 28.00 25.69 -15.05
N ALA A 157 27.10 25.03 -14.31
CA ALA A 157 25.78 24.52 -14.70
C ALA A 157 25.53 23.71 -16.00
N SER A 158 25.16 22.43 -15.85
CA SER A 158 23.96 21.74 -16.41
C SER A 158 24.02 20.25 -15.98
N ASP A 159 23.16 19.76 -15.10
CA ASP A 159 21.86 19.10 -15.39
C ASP A 159 21.98 17.93 -16.39
N ASP A 160 21.89 16.69 -15.92
CA ASP A 160 20.88 15.70 -16.38
C ASP A 160 20.93 14.40 -15.54
N GLU A 161 19.77 13.78 -15.50
CA GLU A 161 19.27 12.60 -14.79
C GLU A 161 19.83 11.22 -15.24
N SER A 162 19.36 10.17 -14.54
CA SER A 162 19.40 8.74 -14.88
C SER A 162 20.72 8.00 -14.70
N GLY A 163 20.79 6.78 -14.16
CA GLY A 163 19.82 5.69 -14.10
C GLY A 163 20.53 4.43 -14.65
N SER A 164 20.80 3.43 -13.81
CA SER A 164 21.34 2.10 -14.18
C SER A 164 21.32 1.25 -12.90
N ASP A 165 20.31 0.44 -12.62
CA ASP A 165 19.91 -0.83 -13.26
C ASP A 165 20.98 -1.91 -13.05
N ASP A 166 20.79 -2.68 -11.97
CA ASP A 166 21.45 -3.96 -11.74
C ASP A 166 20.62 -5.02 -12.48
N GLU A 167 20.86 -5.14 -13.79
CA GLU A 167 20.41 -6.30 -14.56
C GLU A 167 21.42 -7.44 -14.38
N GLU A 168 20.90 -8.59 -13.98
CA GLU A 168 21.61 -9.87 -13.96
C GLU A 168 22.22 -10.14 -15.35
N ASP A 169 23.51 -10.51 -15.41
CA ASP A 169 24.22 -10.88 -16.63
C ASP A 169 23.50 -12.03 -17.37
N ILE A 170 22.67 -11.68 -18.36
CA ILE A 170 22.07 -12.62 -19.32
C ILE A 170 22.91 -12.56 -20.60
N ASP A 171 23.58 -13.67 -20.94
CA ASP A 171 24.45 -13.83 -22.12
C ASP A 171 23.71 -13.50 -23.44
N GLU A 172 24.03 -12.31 -23.99
CA GLU A 172 23.46 -11.71 -25.20
C GLU A 172 23.81 -12.49 -26.50
N MET A 173 24.63 -13.55 -26.43
CA MET A 173 24.97 -14.43 -27.56
C MET A 173 24.16 -15.74 -27.59
N ALA A 174 23.30 -15.99 -26.61
CA ALA A 174 22.45 -17.19 -26.55
C ALA A 174 21.13 -17.08 -27.35
N TYR A 175 20.78 -15.90 -27.86
CA TYR A 175 19.52 -15.68 -28.59
C TYR A 175 19.62 -16.11 -30.07
N ARG A 176 19.55 -17.41 -30.31
CA ARG A 176 19.42 -17.97 -31.66
C ARG A 176 17.94 -18.14 -32.02
N PRO A 177 17.45 -17.57 -33.15
CA PRO A 177 16.09 -17.81 -33.60
C PRO A 177 15.88 -19.29 -33.93
N ASN A 178 14.78 -19.85 -33.44
CA ASN A 178 14.45 -21.27 -33.58
C ASN A 178 13.95 -21.57 -35.00
N VAL A 179 14.87 -21.86 -35.92
CA VAL A 179 14.60 -22.14 -37.35
C VAL A 179 13.71 -23.36 -37.61
N SER A 180 13.49 -24.21 -36.60
CA SER A 180 12.60 -25.37 -36.66
C SER A 180 11.10 -25.01 -36.64
N ALA A 181 10.74 -23.78 -36.26
CA ALA A 181 9.36 -23.29 -36.32
C ALA A 181 8.95 -22.80 -37.73
N PHE A 182 9.93 -22.44 -38.57
CA PHE A 182 9.67 -21.94 -39.92
C PHE A 182 9.42 -23.06 -40.95
N SER A 183 10.00 -24.24 -40.76
CA SER A 183 9.84 -25.38 -41.68
C SER A 183 8.54 -26.17 -41.50
N LYS A 184 7.79 -25.95 -40.41
CA LYS A 184 6.49 -26.61 -40.17
C LYS A 184 5.32 -26.00 -40.93
N GLN A 185 5.41 -24.76 -41.41
CA GLN A 185 4.29 -24.08 -42.09
C GLN A 185 4.26 -24.29 -43.62
N VAL A 186 5.26 -24.97 -44.21
CA VAL A 186 5.32 -25.23 -45.66
C VAL A 186 4.85 -26.66 -46.02
N ALA A 187 4.73 -27.57 -45.04
CA ALA A 187 4.27 -28.95 -45.27
C ALA A 187 2.76 -29.17 -45.04
N GLU A 188 2.01 -28.16 -44.58
CA GLU A 188 0.57 -28.24 -44.30
C GLU A 188 -0.23 -27.22 -45.13
N GLN A 189 0.02 -27.18 -46.44
CA GLN A 189 -0.84 -26.49 -47.41
C GLN A 189 -1.05 -27.32 -48.67
N LYS A 190 -1.39 -28.60 -48.55
CA LYS A 190 -2.07 -29.36 -49.60
C LYS A 190 -2.98 -30.43 -49.00
N LYS A 191 -4.22 -30.04 -48.67
CA LYS A 191 -5.46 -30.80 -48.88
C LYS A 191 -6.64 -30.01 -48.32
N ALA A 192 -7.23 -29.17 -49.16
CA ALA A 192 -8.60 -28.69 -49.00
C ALA A 192 -9.28 -28.77 -50.37
N GLN A 193 -10.20 -29.73 -50.49
CA GLN A 193 -11.27 -29.85 -51.49
C GLN A 193 -12.40 -30.66 -50.81
N PRO A 194 -13.66 -30.57 -51.26
CA PRO A 194 -14.72 -30.01 -50.43
C PRO A 194 -15.92 -30.95 -50.23
N SER A 195 -16.92 -30.44 -49.51
CA SER A 195 -18.34 -30.84 -49.49
C SER A 195 -18.73 -32.16 -48.80
N LYS A 196 -19.75 -32.04 -47.96
CA LYS A 196 -20.46 -33.13 -47.27
C LYS A 196 -21.40 -33.84 -48.25
N ALA A 197 -21.42 -35.17 -48.22
CA ALA A 197 -22.63 -35.97 -48.41
C ALA A 197 -22.46 -37.29 -47.65
N ALA A 198 -23.55 -37.74 -47.06
CA ALA A 198 -23.66 -38.96 -46.25
C ALA A 198 -23.69 -40.21 -47.12
N ASP A 199 -23.05 -41.28 -46.63
CA ASP A 199 -23.36 -42.72 -46.85
C ASP A 199 -22.26 -43.53 -46.12
N GLU A 200 -22.41 -44.69 -45.49
CA GLU A 200 -23.56 -45.43 -44.95
C GLU A 200 -22.91 -46.49 -44.01
N GLY A 201 -23.49 -46.72 -42.84
CA GLY A 201 -23.21 -47.90 -42.01
C GLY A 201 -24.48 -48.76 -42.00
N PRO A 202 -24.39 -50.10 -42.00
CA PRO A 202 -25.50 -50.99 -42.32
C PRO A 202 -26.69 -50.78 -41.37
N GLY A 203 -27.88 -50.86 -41.96
CA GLY A 203 -29.14 -50.39 -41.40
C GLY A 203 -29.46 -50.87 -39.99
N ASP A 204 -29.46 -49.93 -39.06
CA ASP A 204 -30.27 -49.99 -37.86
C ASP A 204 -31.57 -49.23 -38.23
N GLY A 205 -32.67 -49.94 -38.47
CA GLY A 205 -33.97 -49.40 -38.94
C GLY A 205 -34.65 -48.41 -37.98
N ILE A 206 -33.90 -47.83 -37.06
CA ILE A 206 -34.30 -46.80 -36.12
C ILE A 206 -33.98 -45.43 -36.72
N TYR A 207 -35.04 -44.73 -37.12
CA TYR A 207 -34.97 -43.34 -37.54
C TYR A 207 -34.34 -42.48 -36.44
N ARG A 208 -33.16 -41.93 -36.70
CA ARG A 208 -32.49 -40.96 -35.84
C ARG A 208 -32.72 -39.55 -36.40
N PRO A 209 -33.53 -38.72 -35.75
CA PRO A 209 -33.75 -37.36 -36.21
C PRO A 209 -32.42 -36.57 -36.20
N PRO A 210 -32.18 -35.71 -37.20
CA PRO A 210 -30.94 -34.96 -37.33
C PRO A 210 -30.78 -33.98 -36.16
N ARG A 211 -29.59 -33.96 -35.57
CA ARG A 211 -29.22 -32.98 -34.53
C ARG A 211 -28.94 -31.63 -35.18
N ILE A 212 -29.85 -30.68 -35.03
CA ILE A 212 -29.69 -29.30 -35.52
C ILE A 212 -28.76 -28.56 -34.55
N MET A 213 -27.58 -28.14 -35.04
CA MET A 213 -26.75 -27.19 -34.30
C MET A 213 -27.40 -25.80 -34.35
N PRO A 214 -27.40 -25.03 -33.25
CA PRO A 214 -27.97 -23.69 -33.26
C PRO A 214 -27.20 -22.84 -34.28
N THR A 215 -27.84 -22.61 -35.42
CA THR A 215 -27.31 -21.78 -36.51
C THR A 215 -28.00 -20.44 -36.36
N SER A 216 -27.25 -19.39 -36.00
CA SER A 216 -27.82 -18.05 -35.87
C SER A 216 -28.35 -17.60 -37.24
N LEU A 217 -29.61 -17.15 -37.31
CA LEU A 217 -30.13 -16.52 -38.52
C LEU A 217 -29.23 -15.32 -38.89
N PRO A 218 -28.87 -15.13 -40.17
CA PRO A 218 -28.21 -13.92 -40.60
C PRO A 218 -29.19 -12.75 -40.46
N THR A 219 -29.09 -12.01 -39.36
CA THR A 219 -29.80 -10.74 -39.20
C THR A 219 -29.18 -9.72 -40.15
N THR A 220 -30.00 -9.03 -40.95
CA THR A 220 -29.55 -7.99 -41.91
C THR A 220 -29.03 -6.72 -41.24
N GLU A 221 -29.09 -6.64 -39.92
CA GLU A 221 -28.37 -5.64 -39.15
C GLU A 221 -26.91 -6.06 -39.09
N ARG A 222 -26.05 -5.33 -39.80
CA ARG A 222 -24.60 -5.33 -39.57
C ARG A 222 -24.43 -5.00 -38.10
N ARG A 223 -24.26 -6.04 -37.27
CA ARG A 223 -23.98 -5.90 -35.85
C ARG A 223 -22.69 -5.12 -35.77
N GLU A 224 -22.79 -3.78 -35.69
CA GLU A 224 -21.70 -2.93 -35.26
C GLU A 224 -21.16 -3.63 -34.03
N ARG A 225 -19.91 -4.09 -34.10
CA ARG A 225 -19.21 -4.56 -32.91
C ARG A 225 -19.42 -3.42 -31.93
N GLN A 226 -20.26 -3.64 -30.91
CA GLN A 226 -20.38 -2.68 -29.83
C GLN A 226 -18.95 -2.42 -29.40
N ASP A 227 -18.48 -1.21 -29.67
CA ASP A 227 -17.12 -0.82 -29.34
C ASP A 227 -16.99 -1.10 -27.85
N ARG A 228 -16.11 -2.07 -27.54
CA ARG A 228 -15.86 -2.46 -26.17
C ARG A 228 -15.60 -1.18 -25.42
N ARG A 229 -16.49 -0.86 -24.47
CA ARG A 229 -16.36 0.35 -23.66
C ARG A 229 -14.92 0.41 -23.17
N PRO A 230 -14.24 1.56 -23.30
CA PRO A 230 -12.87 1.67 -22.83
C PRO A 230 -12.83 1.22 -21.38
N LEU A 231 -11.91 0.29 -21.08
CA LEU A 231 -11.74 -0.23 -19.73
C LEU A 231 -11.50 0.97 -18.81
N ARG A 232 -12.33 1.09 -17.78
CA ARG A 232 -12.11 2.08 -16.71
C ARG A 232 -10.94 1.60 -15.85
N SER A 233 -10.07 2.50 -15.42
CA SER A 233 -9.02 2.17 -14.46
C SER A 233 -9.61 1.93 -13.08
N ASN A 234 -9.42 0.71 -12.56
CA ASN A 234 -9.91 0.31 -11.23
C ASN A 234 -9.38 1.24 -10.12
N VAL A 235 -8.11 1.68 -10.22
CA VAL A 235 -7.47 2.56 -9.23
C VAL A 235 -8.14 3.94 -9.17
N ILE A 236 -8.54 4.51 -10.31
CA ILE A 236 -9.26 5.80 -10.31
C ILE A 236 -10.66 5.62 -9.73
N ASP A 237 -11.33 4.53 -10.06
CA ASP A 237 -12.66 4.25 -9.54
C ASP A 237 -12.64 4.07 -8.01
N GLU A 238 -11.63 3.37 -7.49
CA GLU A 238 -11.37 3.24 -6.06
C GLU A 238 -11.11 4.60 -5.40
N PHE A 239 -10.17 5.40 -5.92
CA PHE A 239 -9.89 6.76 -5.43
C PHE A 239 -11.13 7.65 -5.42
N VAL A 240 -11.91 7.61 -6.51
CA VAL A 240 -13.15 8.38 -6.60
C VAL A 240 -14.17 7.91 -5.57
N SER A 241 -14.31 6.60 -5.38
CA SER A 241 -15.29 6.02 -4.47
C SER A 241 -14.93 6.17 -2.98
N ALA A 242 -13.65 6.06 -2.64
CA ALA A 242 -13.17 6.06 -1.25
C ALA A 242 -12.79 7.46 -0.75
N GLU A 243 -12.17 8.29 -1.60
CA GLU A 243 -11.59 9.57 -1.17
C GLU A 243 -12.39 10.79 -1.64
N MET A 244 -12.91 10.78 -2.87
CA MET A 244 -13.60 11.93 -3.44
C MET A 244 -15.12 11.92 -3.21
N SER A 245 -15.71 10.72 -3.13
CA SER A 245 -17.14 10.55 -2.92
C SER A 245 -17.46 10.55 -1.43
N SER A 246 -18.42 11.38 -1.02
CA SER A 246 -18.99 11.34 0.33
C SER A 246 -20.07 10.25 0.50
N ALA A 247 -20.37 9.50 -0.56
CA ALA A 247 -21.39 8.45 -0.51
C ALA A 247 -20.86 7.23 0.27
N PRO A 248 -21.64 6.68 1.22
CA PRO A 248 -21.23 5.49 1.96
C PRO A 248 -21.15 4.28 1.01
N MET A 249 -20.05 3.53 1.10
CA MET A 249 -19.87 2.29 0.36
C MET A 249 -20.36 1.09 1.17
N ALA A 250 -21.03 0.15 0.51
CA ALA A 250 -21.51 -1.07 1.13
C ALA A 250 -20.36 -2.09 1.27
N GLU A 251 -19.76 -2.14 2.45
CA GLU A 251 -18.76 -3.15 2.79
C GLU A 251 -19.44 -4.46 3.27
N PRO A 252 -18.94 -5.63 2.86
CA PRO A 252 -19.48 -6.91 3.29
C PRO A 252 -19.12 -7.21 4.75
N SER A 253 -19.86 -8.14 5.35
CA SER A 253 -19.47 -8.68 6.65
C SER A 253 -18.13 -9.42 6.56
N ILE A 254 -17.28 -9.25 7.57
CA ILE A 254 -15.90 -9.75 7.64
C ILE A 254 -15.80 -11.27 7.34
N GLY A 255 -16.80 -12.06 7.74
CA GLY A 255 -16.81 -13.51 7.52
C GLY A 255 -17.32 -13.96 6.14
N SER A 256 -17.99 -13.09 5.39
CA SER A 256 -18.64 -13.46 4.11
C SER A 256 -17.68 -13.50 2.92
N THR A 257 -16.49 -12.90 3.08
CA THR A 257 -15.47 -12.79 2.04
C THR A 257 -14.50 -13.98 2.03
N ILE A 258 -14.50 -14.80 3.07
CA ILE A 258 -13.57 -15.90 3.25
C ILE A 258 -14.08 -17.14 2.50
N ILE A 259 -13.20 -17.75 1.69
CA ILE A 259 -13.47 -18.99 0.94
C ILE A 259 -12.57 -20.12 1.46
N ASP A 260 -13.05 -21.37 1.34
CA ASP A 260 -12.31 -22.60 1.64
C ASP A 260 -11.66 -22.59 3.03
N GLY A 261 -12.38 -22.08 4.04
CA GLY A 261 -11.92 -22.04 5.43
C GLY A 261 -10.70 -21.14 5.67
N GLY A 262 -10.51 -20.08 4.87
CA GLY A 262 -9.41 -19.13 5.06
C GLY A 262 -8.26 -19.26 4.07
N ARG A 263 -8.34 -20.21 3.14
CA ARG A 263 -7.28 -20.41 2.12
C ARG A 263 -7.26 -19.29 1.10
N THR A 264 -8.43 -18.74 0.77
CA THR A 264 -8.58 -17.63 -0.17
C THR A 264 -9.62 -16.64 0.32
N THR A 265 -9.49 -15.38 -0.09
CA THR A 265 -10.45 -14.32 0.19
C THR A 265 -10.97 -13.75 -1.13
N LYS A 266 -12.25 -13.40 -1.17
CA LYS A 266 -12.91 -12.82 -2.35
C LYS A 266 -12.44 -11.40 -2.58
N SER A 267 -11.95 -11.11 -3.79
CA SER A 267 -11.74 -9.74 -4.21
C SER A 267 -13.06 -8.99 -4.42
N LYS A 268 -13.01 -7.65 -4.47
CA LYS A 268 -14.18 -6.83 -4.81
C LYS A 268 -14.79 -7.24 -6.15
N ARG A 269 -13.97 -7.51 -7.16
CA ARG A 269 -14.39 -7.95 -8.50
C ARG A 269 -15.02 -9.35 -8.49
N ASP A 270 -14.49 -10.26 -7.68
CA ASP A 270 -15.08 -11.60 -7.54
C ASP A 270 -16.43 -11.54 -6.84
N ARG A 271 -16.58 -10.66 -5.84
CA ARG A 271 -17.85 -10.41 -5.15
C ARG A 271 -18.92 -9.82 -6.05
N GLU A 272 -18.57 -8.84 -6.87
CA GLU A 272 -19.48 -8.26 -7.87
C GLU A 272 -19.97 -9.34 -8.86
N ARG A 273 -19.06 -10.22 -9.33
CA ARG A 273 -19.43 -11.32 -10.23
C ARG A 273 -20.33 -12.36 -9.57
N GLU A 274 -20.12 -12.66 -8.30
CA GLU A 274 -21.02 -13.55 -7.55
C GLU A 274 -22.39 -12.90 -7.35
N ALA A 275 -22.45 -11.60 -7.05
CA ALA A 275 -23.70 -10.84 -6.97
C ALA A 275 -24.44 -10.80 -8.33
N GLU A 276 -23.72 -10.68 -9.44
CA GLU A 276 -24.29 -10.80 -10.79
C GLU A 276 -24.86 -12.21 -11.04
N ARG A 277 -24.18 -13.26 -10.55
CA ARG A 277 -24.70 -14.64 -10.64
C ARG A 277 -25.95 -14.81 -9.78
N THR A 278 -25.94 -14.35 -8.53
CA THR A 278 -27.12 -14.49 -7.65
C THR A 278 -28.30 -13.71 -8.19
N THR A 279 -28.11 -12.48 -8.65
CA THR A 279 -29.17 -11.69 -9.28
C THR A 279 -29.71 -12.37 -10.53
N TYR A 280 -28.85 -12.99 -11.36
CA TYR A 280 -29.32 -13.79 -12.51
C TYR A 280 -30.12 -15.02 -12.07
N GLU A 281 -29.67 -15.75 -11.05
CA GLU A 281 -30.36 -16.93 -10.52
C GLU A 281 -31.70 -16.58 -9.87
N GLU A 282 -31.77 -15.45 -9.17
CA GLU A 282 -32.99 -14.95 -8.52
C GLU A 282 -33.99 -14.39 -9.54
N THR A 283 -33.52 -13.68 -10.56
CA THR A 283 -34.39 -13.12 -11.61
C THR A 283 -34.97 -14.19 -12.53
N ASN A 284 -34.18 -15.21 -12.87
CA ASN A 284 -34.60 -16.28 -13.77
C ASN A 284 -35.05 -17.56 -13.03
N PHE A 285 -34.97 -17.58 -11.71
CA PHE A 285 -35.28 -18.73 -10.84
C PHE A 285 -34.61 -20.05 -11.27
N VAL A 286 -33.43 -19.98 -11.90
CA VAL A 286 -32.68 -21.12 -12.42
C VAL A 286 -31.24 -21.02 -11.96
N ARG A 287 -30.70 -22.08 -11.35
CA ARG A 287 -29.29 -22.13 -10.94
C ARG A 287 -28.37 -22.31 -12.12
N LEU A 288 -27.28 -21.55 -12.14
CA LEU A 288 -26.24 -21.72 -13.14
C LEU A 288 -25.43 -23.00 -12.83
N PRO A 289 -25.01 -23.76 -13.86
CA PRO A 289 -24.09 -24.86 -13.64
C PRO A 289 -22.75 -24.34 -13.12
N LYS A 290 -22.03 -25.19 -12.37
CA LYS A 290 -20.67 -24.90 -11.93
C LYS A 290 -19.78 -24.57 -13.13
N GLU A 291 -18.83 -23.66 -12.92
CA GLU A 291 -17.91 -23.21 -13.96
C GLU A 291 -17.21 -24.40 -14.64
N THR A 292 -17.16 -24.39 -15.97
CA THR A 292 -16.49 -25.46 -16.71
C THR A 292 -14.97 -25.35 -16.54
N LYS A 293 -14.23 -26.45 -16.73
CA LYS A 293 -12.76 -26.43 -16.73
C LYS A 293 -12.18 -25.37 -17.68
N LYS A 294 -12.86 -25.10 -18.80
CA LYS A 294 -12.48 -24.08 -19.77
C LYS A 294 -12.61 -22.67 -19.21
N ASP A 295 -13.68 -22.41 -18.45
CA ASP A 295 -13.91 -21.11 -17.83
C ASP A 295 -12.95 -20.89 -16.67
N LEU A 296 -12.70 -21.94 -15.88
CA LEU A 296 -11.69 -21.94 -14.82
C LEU A 296 -10.29 -21.64 -15.38
N ALA A 297 -9.92 -22.27 -16.49
CA ALA A 297 -8.64 -22.03 -17.15
C ALA A 297 -8.53 -20.62 -17.75
N LYS A 298 -9.63 -20.02 -18.20
CA LYS A 298 -9.63 -18.60 -18.62
C LYS A 298 -9.44 -17.67 -17.42
N ARG A 299 -10.03 -17.99 -16.27
CA ARG A 299 -9.83 -17.23 -15.03
C ARG A 299 -8.39 -17.32 -14.55
N GLY A 300 -7.85 -18.53 -14.44
CA GLY A 300 -6.47 -18.76 -13.98
C GLY A 300 -5.37 -18.32 -14.94
N ARG A 301 -5.70 -17.86 -16.15
CA ARG A 301 -4.71 -17.30 -17.10
C ARG A 301 -4.22 -15.90 -16.72
N GLY A 302 -4.95 -15.20 -15.86
CA GLY A 302 -4.38 -14.07 -15.13
C GLY A 302 -3.67 -14.62 -13.89
N LYS A 303 -2.36 -14.39 -13.74
CA LYS A 303 -1.64 -14.65 -12.48
C LYS A 303 -2.18 -13.71 -11.40
N ASP A 304 -3.36 -13.98 -10.84
CA ASP A 304 -4.07 -13.12 -9.92
C ASP A 304 -3.24 -12.92 -8.65
N THR A 305 -2.56 -11.78 -8.56
CA THR A 305 -1.88 -11.30 -7.36
C THR A 305 -2.93 -10.64 -6.47
N THR A 306 -3.85 -11.46 -5.99
CA THR A 306 -4.79 -11.09 -4.94
C THR A 306 -4.15 -11.42 -3.61
N PHE A 307 -3.96 -10.41 -2.76
CA PHE A 307 -3.42 -10.59 -1.43
C PHE A 307 -4.36 -9.92 -0.43
N GLY A 308 -4.78 -10.66 0.58
CA GLY A 308 -5.68 -10.14 1.61
C GLY A 308 -7.11 -9.84 1.14
N GLY A 309 -7.46 -10.14 -0.12
CA GLY A 309 -8.74 -9.76 -0.73
C GLY A 309 -8.62 -8.53 -1.63
N ASP A 310 -7.44 -7.90 -1.69
CA ASP A 310 -7.18 -6.75 -2.55
C ASP A 310 -6.39 -7.15 -3.80
N GLU A 311 -6.65 -6.46 -4.90
CA GLU A 311 -6.04 -6.71 -6.22
C GLU A 311 -4.84 -5.79 -6.43
N TRP A 312 -3.61 -6.34 -6.41
CA TRP A 312 -2.38 -5.53 -6.52
C TRP A 312 -1.92 -5.28 -7.97
N LYS A 313 -2.58 -5.91 -8.95
CA LYS A 313 -2.23 -5.81 -10.38
C LYS A 313 -2.41 -4.41 -10.96
N GLY A 314 -3.28 -3.59 -10.36
CA GLY A 314 -3.63 -2.28 -10.88
C GLY A 314 -2.47 -1.28 -10.93
N LEU A 315 -1.35 -1.58 -10.26
CA LEU A 315 -0.23 -0.64 -10.13
C LEU A 315 0.63 -0.54 -11.40
N ASN A 316 0.97 -1.66 -12.06
CA ASN A 316 1.84 -1.65 -13.24
C ASN A 316 1.08 -1.34 -14.53
N GLU A 317 0.03 -2.09 -14.85
CA GLU A 317 -0.72 -1.92 -16.11
C GLU A 317 -1.69 -0.72 -16.06
N GLY A 318 -2.13 -0.34 -14.86
CA GLY A 318 -3.05 0.77 -14.66
C GLY A 318 -2.41 2.16 -14.74
N ALA A 319 -1.11 2.29 -14.47
CA ALA A 319 -0.39 3.56 -14.46
C ALA A 319 -0.43 4.27 -15.83
N ASP A 320 -0.12 3.55 -16.91
CA ASP A 320 -0.16 4.10 -18.28
C ASP A 320 -1.58 4.54 -18.68
N HIS A 321 -2.60 3.85 -18.18
CA HIS A 321 -3.99 4.21 -18.46
C HIS A 321 -4.40 5.49 -17.70
N ILE A 322 -3.98 5.63 -16.45
CA ILE A 322 -4.17 6.84 -15.64
C ILE A 322 -3.47 8.01 -16.34
N GLU A 323 -2.24 7.82 -16.80
CA GLU A 323 -1.48 8.83 -17.52
C GLU A 323 -2.19 9.26 -18.82
N ARG A 324 -2.75 8.30 -19.57
CA ARG A 324 -3.53 8.59 -20.79
C ARG A 324 -4.85 9.32 -20.50
N LEU A 325 -5.58 8.93 -19.45
CA LEU A 325 -6.83 9.58 -19.04
C LEU A 325 -6.59 11.01 -18.56
N THR A 326 -5.56 11.22 -17.75
CA THR A 326 -5.19 12.54 -17.21
C THR A 326 -4.64 13.45 -18.30
N ARG A 327 -3.83 12.93 -19.25
CA ARG A 327 -3.39 13.69 -20.42
C ARG A 327 -4.54 14.08 -21.34
N ARG A 328 -5.53 13.20 -21.59
CA ARG A 328 -6.72 13.55 -22.37
C ARG A 328 -7.53 14.66 -21.69
N ALA A 329 -7.67 14.63 -20.36
CA ALA A 329 -8.32 15.70 -19.61
C ALA A 329 -7.60 17.06 -19.75
N LYS A 330 -6.27 17.06 -19.88
CA LYS A 330 -5.42 18.26 -20.02
C LYS A 330 -5.24 18.73 -21.48
N GLY A 331 -5.44 17.84 -22.46
CA GLY A 331 -4.86 17.96 -23.81
C GLY A 331 -5.70 18.56 -24.94
N SER A 332 -7.01 18.35 -25.04
CA SER A 332 -7.70 18.55 -26.35
C SER A 332 -8.86 19.56 -26.35
N GLY A 333 -8.68 20.72 -25.73
CA GLY A 333 -9.59 21.85 -25.95
C GLY A 333 -8.88 22.89 -26.79
N ALA A 334 -9.45 23.28 -27.94
CA ALA A 334 -9.05 24.50 -28.64
C ALA A 334 -8.99 25.66 -27.63
N ALA A 335 -8.11 26.64 -27.80
CA ALA A 335 -7.94 27.75 -26.84
C ALA A 335 -9.29 28.43 -26.48
N LEU A 336 -10.24 28.43 -27.41
CA LEU A 336 -11.62 28.86 -27.23
C LEU A 336 -12.41 27.99 -26.23
N GLU A 337 -12.31 26.66 -26.28
CA GLU A 337 -12.95 25.77 -25.30
C GLU A 337 -12.31 25.89 -23.92
N LYS A 338 -10.98 26.05 -23.85
CA LYS A 338 -10.25 26.33 -22.60
C LYS A 338 -10.65 27.68 -21.99
N SER A 339 -11.02 28.65 -22.82
CA SER A 339 -11.57 29.95 -22.40
C SER A 339 -13.03 29.82 -21.94
N ARG A 340 -13.87 29.06 -22.65
CA ARG A 340 -15.30 28.89 -22.32
C ARG A 340 -15.52 28.05 -21.05
N LYS A 341 -14.62 27.08 -20.75
CA LYS A 341 -14.65 26.29 -19.51
C LYS A 341 -14.22 27.09 -18.28
N ARG A 342 -13.43 28.15 -18.47
CA ARG A 342 -13.17 29.14 -17.41
C ARG A 342 -14.38 30.08 -17.37
N LYS A 343 -15.36 29.79 -16.51
CA LYS A 343 -16.43 30.76 -16.23
C LYS A 343 -15.81 32.07 -15.76
N VAL A 344 -16.32 33.18 -16.28
CA VAL A 344 -15.81 34.55 -16.12
C VAL A 344 -16.09 35.16 -14.74
N ASN A 345 -16.65 34.42 -13.78
CA ASN A 345 -17.06 35.04 -12.51
C ASN A 345 -16.20 34.59 -11.33
N GLU A 346 -15.73 35.62 -10.63
CA GLU A 346 -15.39 35.65 -9.20
C GLU A 346 -14.11 34.91 -8.79
N ASP A 347 -12.97 35.40 -9.28
CA ASP A 347 -11.85 35.60 -8.37
C ASP A 347 -11.15 36.90 -8.75
N GLY A 348 -11.07 37.79 -7.76
CA GLY A 348 -10.75 39.20 -7.93
C GLY A 348 -9.37 39.44 -8.52
N GLN A 349 -9.16 40.70 -8.92
CA GLN A 349 -7.88 41.30 -9.26
C GLN A 349 -6.76 40.84 -8.31
N ARG A 350 -6.09 39.74 -8.64
CA ARG A 350 -4.80 39.39 -8.06
C ARG A 350 -3.74 39.98 -8.98
N GLY A 351 -3.37 41.21 -8.65
CA GLY A 351 -1.96 41.49 -8.35
C GLY A 351 -0.95 41.48 -9.48
N ASP A 352 -1.32 41.73 -10.73
CA ASP A 352 -0.33 42.20 -11.72
C ASP A 352 -0.97 43.18 -12.70
N GLY A 353 -0.72 44.47 -12.46
CA GLY A 353 -1.21 45.61 -13.24
C GLY A 353 -0.63 45.72 -14.66
N VAL A 354 -0.29 44.60 -15.30
CA VAL A 354 0.45 44.54 -16.57
C VAL A 354 -0.47 44.25 -17.76
N GLY A 355 -1.72 43.86 -17.53
CA GLY A 355 -2.64 43.39 -18.58
C GLY A 355 -3.26 44.49 -19.46
N MET A 356 -3.59 45.67 -18.91
CA MET A 356 -4.32 46.69 -19.68
C MET A 356 -3.44 47.43 -20.71
N GLY A 357 -2.18 47.69 -20.39
CA GLY A 357 -1.23 48.34 -21.30
C GLY A 357 -0.93 47.50 -22.54
N GLN A 358 -0.74 46.19 -22.36
CA GLN A 358 -0.43 45.29 -23.49
C GLN A 358 -1.60 45.13 -24.47
N ILE A 359 -2.85 45.20 -24.00
CA ILE A 359 -4.03 45.13 -24.87
C ILE A 359 -4.15 46.42 -25.70
N PHE A 360 -3.83 47.56 -25.08
CA PHE A 360 -3.81 48.86 -25.75
C PHE A 360 -2.70 48.95 -26.80
N ASP A 361 -1.48 48.48 -26.48
CA ASP A 361 -0.35 48.44 -27.40
C ASP A 361 -0.60 47.51 -28.59
N LYS A 362 -1.26 46.36 -28.35
CA LYS A 362 -1.66 45.44 -29.43
C LYS A 362 -2.71 46.08 -30.35
N ARG A 363 -3.68 46.83 -29.81
CA ARG A 363 -4.64 47.58 -30.63
C ARG A 363 -3.96 48.71 -31.40
N ARG A 364 -3.06 49.46 -30.76
CA ARG A 364 -2.30 50.54 -31.39
C ARG A 364 -1.47 50.03 -32.56
N LYS A 365 -0.71 48.95 -32.37
CA LYS A 365 0.07 48.30 -33.46
C LYS A 365 -0.81 47.84 -34.62
N LYS A 366 -2.03 47.36 -34.35
CA LYS A 366 -3.00 46.96 -35.38
C LYS A 366 -3.56 48.14 -36.18
N VAL A 367 -3.80 49.26 -35.51
CA VAL A 367 -4.25 50.51 -36.15
C VAL A 367 -3.12 51.13 -36.97
N ASP A 368 -1.90 51.13 -36.44
CA ASP A 368 -0.71 51.64 -37.14
C ASP A 368 -0.35 50.77 -38.36
N SER A 369 -0.60 49.45 -38.32
CA SER A 369 -0.45 48.58 -39.48
C SER A 369 -1.52 48.78 -40.56
N TRP A 370 -2.70 49.31 -40.21
CA TRP A 370 -3.75 49.63 -41.18
C TRP A 370 -3.54 51.02 -41.80
N LYS A 371 -2.79 51.91 -41.13
CA LYS A 371 -2.45 53.24 -41.64
C LYS A 371 -1.24 53.25 -42.60
N ARG A 372 -0.65 52.10 -42.92
CA ARG A 372 0.40 51.95 -43.95
C ARG A 372 -0.16 51.38 -45.24
#